data_AF-I9WIS3-F1
#
_entry.id   AF-I9WIS3-F1
#
_cell.length_a   1.000
_cell.length_b   1.000
_cell.length_c   1.000
_cell.angle_alpha   90.00
_cell.angle_beta   90.00
_cell.angle_gamma   90.00
#
_symmetry.space_group_name_H-M   'P 1'
#
loop_
_entity.id
_entity.type
_entity.pdbx_description
1 polymer ?
#
loop_
_entity_poly.entity_id
_entity_poly.type
_entity_poly.pdbx_seq_one_letter_code
_entity_poly.pdbx_strand_id
1 'polypeptide(L)'
;MAQSIKLGDDIMKIVRRESELQSRSIAGQIAHWMRIGRAIEKSGNFDHIRITAALAGDIETTELTDEEKDVWLDSFVEKLAQPGPDENAFFARRRQLGLGVGLDEAGNLLREKAARKA
;
A
#
# COMPACT_ATOMS: atom_id res chain seq x y z
N MET A 1 1.69 31.20 17.94
CA MET A 1 0.33 30.76 17.58
C MET A 1 0.36 29.25 17.40
N ALA A 2 -0.50 28.50 18.07
CA ALA A 2 -0.59 27.05 17.86
C ALA A 2 -1.41 26.79 16.59
N GLN A 3 -0.86 26.01 15.66
CA GLN A 3 -1.57 25.53 14.48
C GLN A 3 -2.06 24.11 14.76
N SER A 4 -3.29 23.78 14.37
CA SER A 4 -3.85 22.44 14.51
C SER A 4 -3.71 21.67 13.19
N ILE A 5 -3.42 20.37 13.31
CA ILE A 5 -3.40 19.41 12.20
C ILE A 5 -4.39 18.29 12.52
N LYS A 6 -5.00 17.70 11.49
CA LYS A 6 -5.80 16.48 11.61
C LYS A 6 -4.93 15.28 11.28
N LEU A 7 -5.00 14.24 12.09
CA LEU A 7 -4.29 12.98 11.91
C LEU A 7 -5.29 11.82 11.94
N GLY A 8 -5.02 10.77 11.18
CA GLY A 8 -5.82 9.55 11.22
C GLY A 8 -5.75 8.86 12.59
N ASP A 9 -6.79 8.12 12.95
CA ASP A 9 -6.89 7.43 14.24
C ASP A 9 -5.81 6.35 14.41
N ASP A 10 -5.43 5.70 13.31
CA ASP A 10 -4.33 4.75 13.22
C ASP A 10 -2.98 5.39 13.60
N ILE A 11 -2.65 6.53 12.99
CA ILE A 11 -1.43 7.27 13.30
C ILE A 11 -1.48 7.80 14.73
N MET A 12 -2.62 8.31 15.18
CA MET A 12 -2.78 8.80 16.55
C MET A 12 -2.59 7.71 17.61
N LYS A 13 -3.01 6.47 17.35
CA LYS A 13 -2.74 5.32 18.23
C LYS A 13 -1.24 5.05 18.34
N ILE A 14 -0.52 5.07 17.22
CA ILE A 14 0.92 4.85 17.16
C ILE A 14 1.68 5.94 17.93
N VAL A 15 1.36 7.22 17.67
CA VAL A 15 1.98 8.36 18.36
C VAL A 15 1.75 8.30 19.86
N ARG A 16 0.52 7.99 20.30
CA ARG A 16 0.19 7.94 21.74
C ARG A 16 1.05 6.90 22.45
N ARG A 17 1.08 5.68 21.92
CA ARG A 17 1.90 4.59 22.45
C ARG A 17 3.37 4.99 22.54
N GLU A 18 3.92 5.55 21.47
CA GLU A 18 5.34 5.95 21.48
C GLU A 18 5.61 7.09 22.45
N SER A 19 4.70 8.07 22.54
CA SER A 19 4.86 9.21 23.45
C SER A 19 4.91 8.78 24.91
N GLU A 20 4.12 7.77 25.29
CA GLU A 20 4.14 7.16 26.62
C GLU A 20 5.46 6.43 26.88
N LEU A 21 5.92 5.59 25.94
CA LEU A 21 7.18 4.86 26.05
C LEU A 21 8.40 5.80 26.15
N GLN A 22 8.40 6.88 25.39
CA GLN A 22 9.50 7.84 25.34
C GLN A 22 9.39 8.96 26.39
N SER A 23 8.35 8.95 27.22
CA SER A 23 8.07 10.02 28.19
C SER A 23 8.05 11.43 27.57
N ARG A 24 7.39 11.57 26.41
CA ARG A 24 7.24 12.84 25.67
C ARG A 24 5.76 13.20 25.50
N SER A 25 5.49 14.47 25.27
CA SER A 25 4.14 14.88 24.82
C SER A 25 3.87 14.36 23.42
N ILE A 26 2.59 14.15 23.06
CA ILE A 26 2.16 13.76 21.71
C ILE A 26 2.75 14.71 20.65
N ALA A 27 2.61 16.02 20.86
CA ALA A 27 3.16 17.03 19.95
C ALA A 27 4.69 16.96 19.87
N GLY A 28 5.36 16.69 21.00
CA GLY A 28 6.82 16.51 21.04
C GLY A 28 7.28 15.27 20.27
N GLN A 29 6.55 14.16 20.40
CA GLN A 29 6.85 12.91 19.70
C GLN A 29 6.63 13.06 18.18
N ILE A 30 5.53 13.69 17.75
CA ILE A 30 5.30 14.01 16.33
C ILE A 30 6.43 14.88 15.79
N ALA A 31 6.77 15.97 16.49
CA ALA A 31 7.84 16.87 16.07
C ALA A 31 9.22 16.16 16.04
N HIS A 32 9.43 15.15 16.87
CA HIS A 32 10.64 14.34 16.85
C HIS A 32 10.71 13.48 15.60
N TRP A 33 9.65 12.71 15.29
CA TRP A 33 9.58 11.91 14.07
C TRP A 33 9.68 12.76 12.80
N MET A 34 9.05 13.94 12.75
CA MET A 34 9.20 14.85 11.62
C MET A 34 10.66 15.29 11.39
N ARG A 35 11.44 15.51 12.46
CA ARG A 35 12.87 15.84 12.33
C ARG A 35 13.68 14.66 11.82
N ILE A 36 13.36 13.44 12.26
CA ILE A 36 13.98 12.21 11.76
C ILE A 36 13.65 12.02 10.28
N GLY A 37 12.37 12.10 9.88
CA GLY A 37 11.95 11.99 8.48
C GLY A 37 12.68 12.99 7.58
N ARG A 38 12.75 14.26 7.99
CA ARG A 38 13.52 15.28 7.27
C ARG A 38 15.02 14.97 7.18
N ALA A 39 15.61 14.36 8.21
CA ALA A 39 17.02 13.98 8.18
C ALA A 39 17.27 12.80 7.24
N ILE A 40 16.36 11.82 7.22
CA ILE A 40 16.38 10.68 6.30
C ILE A 40 16.29 11.17 4.85
N GLU A 41 15.30 12.00 4.51
CA GLU A 41 15.16 12.58 3.17
C GLU A 41 16.40 13.35 2.71
N LYS A 42 17.07 14.05 3.62
CA LYS A 42 18.30 14.81 3.31
C LYS A 42 19.55 13.94 3.17
N SER A 43 19.55 12.75 3.77
CA SER A 43 20.72 11.87 3.75
C SER A 43 20.98 11.23 2.40
N GLY A 44 19.96 11.19 1.52
CA GLY A 44 20.02 10.50 0.22
C GLY A 44 19.89 8.97 0.31
N ASN A 45 19.74 8.41 1.53
CA ASN A 45 19.54 6.97 1.75
C ASN A 45 18.11 6.50 1.48
N PHE A 46 17.18 7.44 1.29
CA PHE A 46 15.77 7.18 1.04
C PHE A 46 15.23 8.19 0.03
N ASP A 47 14.77 7.70 -1.11
CA ASP A 47 14.15 8.51 -2.16
C ASP A 47 12.85 7.87 -2.65
N HIS A 48 11.74 8.57 -2.44
CA HIS A 48 10.42 8.12 -2.85
C HIS A 48 10.27 7.99 -4.37
N ILE A 49 11.08 8.71 -5.15
CA ILE A 49 11.11 8.59 -6.62
C ILE A 49 11.60 7.18 -7.01
N ARG A 50 12.62 6.66 -6.33
CA ARG A 50 13.15 5.30 -6.58
C ARG A 50 12.12 4.22 -6.25
N ILE A 51 11.40 4.37 -5.14
CA ILE A 51 10.31 3.47 -4.75
C ILE A 51 9.24 3.43 -5.85
N THR A 52 8.85 4.60 -6.36
CA THR A 52 7.85 4.72 -7.43
C THR A 52 8.34 4.10 -8.74
N ALA A 53 9.60 4.31 -9.10
CA ALA A 53 10.23 3.71 -10.28
C ALA A 53 10.26 2.17 -10.18
N ALA A 54 10.61 1.62 -9.01
CA ALA A 54 10.59 0.18 -8.78
C ALA A 54 9.16 -0.39 -8.84
N LEU A 55 8.15 0.33 -8.35
CA LEU A 55 6.72 -0.04 -8.48
C LEU A 55 6.19 0.05 -9.91
N ALA A 56 6.84 0.81 -10.77
CA ALA A 56 6.55 0.89 -12.20
C ALA A 56 7.31 -0.18 -13.01
N GLY A 57 8.32 -0.82 -12.41
CA GLY A 57 9.22 -1.76 -13.09
C GLY A 57 10.33 -1.07 -13.90
N ASP A 58 10.57 0.22 -13.66
CA ASP A 58 11.60 1.00 -14.37
C ASP A 58 13.01 0.74 -13.83
N ILE A 59 13.13 0.30 -12.58
CA ILE A 59 14.39 -0.14 -11.94
C ILE A 59 14.17 -1.47 -11.19
N GLU A 60 15.25 -2.21 -10.94
CA GLU A 60 15.16 -3.47 -10.19
C GLU A 60 15.03 -3.22 -8.68
N THR A 61 14.29 -4.09 -7.99
CA THR A 61 14.09 -3.99 -6.53
C THR A 61 15.39 -4.22 -5.75
N THR A 62 16.39 -4.88 -6.36
CA THR A 62 17.73 -5.04 -5.80
C THR A 62 18.51 -3.73 -5.74
N GLU A 63 18.12 -2.72 -6.53
CA GLU A 63 18.73 -1.40 -6.49
C GLU A 63 18.24 -0.55 -5.31
N LEU A 64 17.11 -0.89 -4.69
CA LEU A 64 16.58 -0.16 -3.54
C LEU A 64 17.44 -0.38 -2.28
N THR A 65 17.54 0.66 -1.44
CA THR A 65 18.09 0.52 -0.08
C THR A 65 17.16 -0.33 0.78
N ASP A 66 17.64 -0.80 1.93
CA ASP A 66 16.81 -1.62 2.82
C ASP A 66 15.60 -0.82 3.34
N GLU A 67 15.80 0.47 3.67
CA GLU A 67 14.70 1.37 4.05
C GLU A 67 13.70 1.59 2.92
N GLU A 68 14.16 1.70 1.67
CA GLU A 68 13.28 1.83 0.50
C GLU A 68 12.51 0.54 0.22
N LYS A 69 13.12 -0.64 0.41
CA LYS A 69 12.49 -1.95 0.19
C LYS A 69 11.31 -2.18 1.12
N ASP A 70 11.42 -1.82 2.39
CA ASP A 70 10.33 -1.97 3.35
C ASP A 70 9.09 -1.19 2.88
N VAL A 71 9.28 0.08 2.48
CA VAL A 71 8.17 0.93 1.99
C VAL A 71 7.67 0.47 0.63
N TRP A 72 8.57 0.01 -0.26
CA TRP A 72 8.20 -0.56 -1.54
C TRP A 72 7.31 -1.79 -1.38
N LEU A 73 7.62 -2.69 -0.43
CA LEU A 73 6.85 -3.93 -0.20
C LEU A 73 5.41 -3.62 0.23
N ASP A 74 5.24 -2.72 1.21
CA ASP A 74 3.92 -2.29 1.66
C ASP A 74 3.11 -1.68 0.50
N SER A 75 3.74 -0.77 -0.24
CA SER A 75 3.12 -0.11 -1.41
C SER A 75 2.77 -1.10 -2.52
N PHE A 76 3.62 -2.10 -2.74
CA PHE A 76 3.43 -3.15 -3.73
C PHE A 76 2.24 -4.03 -3.39
N VAL A 77 2.12 -4.45 -2.12
CA VAL A 77 0.98 -5.23 -1.64
C VAL A 77 -0.32 -4.44 -1.78
N GLU A 78 -0.33 -3.17 -1.39
CA GLU A 78 -1.50 -2.30 -1.54
C GLU A 78 -1.90 -2.14 -3.02
N LYS A 79 -0.92 -1.90 -3.90
CA LYS A 79 -1.14 -1.73 -5.33
C LYS A 79 -1.68 -3.00 -5.99
N LEU A 80 -1.14 -4.17 -5.64
CA LEU A 80 -1.60 -5.46 -6.17
C LEU A 80 -2.94 -5.92 -5.61
N ALA A 81 -3.36 -5.41 -4.45
CA ALA A 81 -4.68 -5.72 -3.89
C ALA A 81 -5.83 -5.10 -4.71
N GLN A 82 -5.54 -4.13 -5.58
CA GLN A 82 -6.54 -3.42 -6.37
C GLN A 82 -6.40 -3.76 -7.85
N PRO A 83 -7.43 -4.36 -8.49
CA PRO A 83 -7.36 -4.71 -9.90
C PRO A 83 -7.31 -3.46 -10.78
N GLY A 84 -6.42 -3.48 -11.77
CA GLY A 84 -6.31 -2.41 -12.76
C GLY A 84 -7.51 -2.36 -13.73
N PRO A 85 -7.67 -1.28 -14.51
CA PRO A 85 -8.76 -1.16 -15.49
C PRO A 85 -8.72 -2.27 -16.56
N ASP A 86 -7.53 -2.62 -17.03
CA ASP A 86 -7.36 -3.69 -18.02
C ASP A 86 -7.69 -5.07 -17.43
N GLU A 87 -7.29 -5.32 -16.19
CA GLU A 87 -7.61 -6.54 -15.47
C GLU A 87 -9.14 -6.66 -15.26
N ASN A 88 -9.78 -5.58 -14.82
CA ASN A 88 -11.23 -5.52 -14.69
C ASN A 88 -11.94 -5.78 -16.02
N ALA A 89 -11.49 -5.17 -17.12
CA ALA A 89 -12.04 -5.38 -18.45
C ALA A 89 -11.84 -6.83 -18.94
N PHE A 90 -10.65 -7.40 -18.70
CA PHE A 90 -10.33 -8.79 -19.01
C PHE A 90 -11.28 -9.75 -18.29
N PHE A 91 -11.47 -9.59 -16.97
CA PHE A 91 -12.36 -10.45 -16.20
C PHE A 91 -13.84 -10.20 -16.52
N ALA A 92 -14.25 -8.98 -16.85
CA ALA A 92 -15.59 -8.69 -17.35
C ALA A 92 -15.89 -9.45 -18.65
N ARG A 93 -14.96 -9.42 -19.61
CA ARG A 93 -15.09 -10.16 -20.87
C ARG A 93 -15.14 -11.68 -20.64
N ARG A 94 -14.29 -12.20 -19.75
CA ARG A 94 -14.31 -13.63 -19.38
C ARG A 94 -15.67 -14.06 -18.82
N ARG A 95 -16.26 -13.26 -17.94
CA ARG A 95 -17.60 -13.54 -17.39
C ARG A 95 -18.67 -13.59 -18.49
N GLN A 96 -18.68 -12.64 -19.41
CA GLN A 96 -19.63 -12.63 -20.54
C GLN A 96 -19.54 -13.89 -21.41
N LEU A 97 -18.32 -14.43 -21.57
CA LEU A 97 -18.08 -15.64 -22.35
C LEU A 97 -18.36 -16.95 -21.58
N GLY A 98 -18.75 -16.87 -20.30
CA GLY A 98 -18.87 -18.06 -19.44
C GLY A 98 -17.53 -18.72 -19.13
N LEU A 99 -16.42 -17.97 -19.23
CA LEU A 99 -15.06 -18.47 -19.02
C LEU A 99 -14.61 -18.16 -17.60
N GLY A 100 -15.15 -18.88 -16.62
CA GLY A 100 -14.78 -18.78 -15.21
C GLY A 100 -14.95 -20.11 -14.51
N VAL A 101 -14.05 -20.41 -13.57
CA VAL A 101 -14.17 -21.54 -12.66
C VAL A 101 -13.86 -21.06 -11.25
N GLY A 102 -14.59 -21.56 -10.27
CA GLY A 102 -14.40 -21.27 -8.85
C GLY A 102 -14.78 -22.47 -8.00
N LEU A 103 -14.68 -22.32 -6.69
CA LEU A 103 -15.13 -23.32 -5.74
C LEU A 103 -16.35 -22.78 -4.99
N ASP A 104 -17.33 -23.64 -4.71
CA ASP A 104 -18.36 -23.35 -3.72
C ASP A 104 -17.82 -23.56 -2.28
N GLU A 105 -18.64 -23.28 -1.28
CA GLU A 105 -18.28 -23.45 0.14
C GLU A 105 -17.96 -24.91 0.53
N ALA A 106 -18.45 -25.88 -0.24
CA ALA A 106 -18.16 -27.30 -0.06
C ALA A 106 -16.94 -27.77 -0.88
N GLY A 107 -16.26 -26.87 -1.61
CA GLY A 107 -15.11 -27.17 -2.44
C GLY A 107 -15.44 -27.80 -3.79
N ASN A 108 -16.70 -27.78 -4.23
CA ASN A 108 -17.06 -28.25 -5.56
C ASN A 108 -16.78 -27.19 -6.63
N LEU A 109 -16.38 -27.63 -7.82
CA LEU A 109 -16.15 -26.73 -8.94
C LEU A 109 -17.46 -26.10 -9.44
N LEU A 110 -17.53 -24.78 -9.37
CA LEU A 110 -18.54 -23.96 -10.06
C LEU A 110 -17.95 -23.42 -11.37
N ARG A 111 -18.78 -23.36 -12.41
CA ARG A 111 -18.44 -22.77 -13.70
C ARG A 111 -19.34 -21.58 -13.97
N GLU A 112 -18.77 -20.52 -14.54
CA GLU A 112 -19.51 -19.35 -14.99
C GLU A 112 -20.48 -19.77 -16.12
N LYS A 113 -21.76 -19.36 -16.01
CA LYS A 113 -22.74 -19.67 -17.06
C LYS A 113 -22.60 -18.65 -18.18
N ALA A 114 -22.44 -19.11 -19.42
CA ALA A 114 -22.48 -18.21 -20.58
C ALA A 114 -23.83 -17.48 -20.62
N ALA A 115 -23.81 -16.15 -20.77
CA ALA A 115 -25.03 -15.39 -20.98
C ALA A 115 -25.72 -15.94 -22.25
N ARG A 116 -26.95 -16.43 -22.10
CA ARG A 116 -27.73 -17.00 -23.21
C ARG A 116 -27.90 -15.89 -24.25
N LYS A 117 -27.39 -16.09 -25.47
CA LYS A 117 -27.69 -15.18 -26.60
C LYS A 117 -29.20 -15.22 -26.84
N ALA A 118 -29.84 -14.06 -26.72
CA ALA A 118 -31.21 -13.83 -27.17
C ALA A 118 -31.26 -13.80 -28.71
#